data_AF-A0A4C2ENH4-F1
#
_entry.id   AF-A0A4C2ENH4-F1
#
_cell.length_a   1.000
_cell.length_b   1.000
_cell.length_c   1.000
_cell.angle_alpha   90.00
_cell.angle_beta   90.00
_cell.angle_gamma   90.00
#
_symmetry.space_group_name_H-M   'P 1'
#
loop_
_entity.id
_entity.type
_entity.pdbx_description
1 polymer ?
#
loop_
_entity_poly.entity_id
_entity_poly.type
_entity_poly.pdbx_seq_one_letter_code
_entity_poly.pdbx_strand_id
1 'polypeptide(L)'
;MGTNSKNRFIGWALIIFAVALLIISGLLIGAPSEPATRAYTTETNESQVSPDDEVVSYNNLSAAGQDVFDQALRADGITTVNQAPPDFDYPDDTMDYTYVEKNGTIYTIGTGSNPCWICAFVEPLGIVAGLAGVILLVLGVSRRRNGDADATED
;
A
#
# COMPACT_ATOMS: atom_id res chain seq x y z
N MET A 1 26.55 39.62 -22.52
CA MET A 1 26.58 39.46 -21.05
C MET A 1 25.38 38.72 -20.42
N GLY A 2 24.32 38.32 -21.14
CA GLY A 2 23.10 37.75 -20.50
C GLY A 2 22.95 36.21 -20.47
N THR A 3 23.77 35.46 -21.21
CA THR A 3 23.53 34.03 -21.49
C THR A 3 24.19 33.08 -20.49
N ASN A 4 25.43 33.36 -20.06
CA ASN A 4 26.19 32.49 -19.15
C ASN A 4 25.59 32.40 -17.73
N SER A 5 25.09 33.52 -17.21
CA SER A 5 24.39 33.57 -15.92
C SER A 5 23.10 32.75 -15.91
N LYS A 6 22.31 32.83 -17.00
CA LYS A 6 21.02 32.14 -17.13
C LYS A 6 21.20 30.62 -17.23
N ASN A 7 22.22 30.14 -17.94
CA ASN A 7 22.52 28.71 -18.08
C ASN A 7 23.01 28.08 -16.76
N ARG A 8 23.83 28.80 -15.98
CA ARG A 8 24.24 28.37 -14.64
C ARG A 8 23.08 28.29 -13.65
N PHE A 9 22.15 29.25 -13.69
CA PHE A 9 20.98 29.26 -12.81
C PHE A 9 20.02 28.10 -13.13
N ILE A 10 19.81 27.83 -14.42
CA ILE A 10 18.99 26.69 -14.89
C ILE A 10 19.63 25.34 -14.52
N GLY A 11 20.96 25.22 -14.59
CA GLY A 11 21.67 24.00 -14.19
C GLY A 11 21.48 23.66 -12.71
N TRP A 12 21.59 24.66 -11.83
CA TRP A 12 21.35 24.47 -10.39
C TRP A 12 19.90 24.12 -10.06
N ALA A 13 18.93 24.77 -10.71
CA ALA A 13 17.52 24.45 -10.53
C ALA A 13 17.21 22.99 -10.90
N LEU A 14 17.79 22.48 -11.99
CA LEU A 14 17.63 21.08 -12.42
C LEU A 14 18.23 20.08 -11.42
N ILE A 15 19.39 20.41 -10.83
CA ILE A 15 20.03 19.56 -9.82
C ILE A 15 19.19 19.50 -8.54
N ILE A 16 18.67 20.65 -8.08
CA ILE A 16 17.79 20.69 -6.90
C ILE A 16 16.52 19.85 -7.14
N PHE A 17 15.92 19.98 -8.33
CA PHE A 17 14.73 19.22 -8.69
C PHE A 17 15.01 17.71 -8.79
N ALA A 18 16.16 17.34 -9.33
CA ALA A 18 16.60 15.95 -9.40
C ALA A 18 16.81 15.32 -8.01
N VAL A 19 17.44 16.05 -7.08
CA VAL A 19 17.62 15.58 -5.69
C VAL A 19 16.27 15.40 -4.99
N ALA A 20 15.34 16.34 -5.18
CA ALA A 20 14.00 16.21 -4.62
C ALA A 20 13.28 14.96 -5.14
N LEU A 21 13.35 14.67 -6.44
CA LEU A 21 12.74 13.47 -7.04
C LEU A 21 13.40 12.17 -6.57
N LEU A 22 14.71 12.16 -6.35
CA LEU A 22 15.40 10.99 -5.80
C LEU A 22 15.02 10.73 -4.34
N ILE A 23 14.84 11.78 -3.53
CA ILE A 23 14.34 11.65 -2.15
C ILE A 23 12.91 11.12 -2.16
N ILE A 24 12.03 11.66 -3.01
CA ILE A 24 10.65 11.19 -3.15
C ILE A 24 10.62 9.72 -3.60
N SER A 25 11.44 9.35 -4.60
CA SER A 25 11.59 7.98 -5.07
C SER A 25 12.01 7.03 -3.94
N GLY A 26 13.03 7.39 -3.15
CA GLY A 26 13.50 6.59 -2.02
C GLY A 26 12.49 6.48 -0.87
N LEU A 27 11.58 7.44 -0.70
CA LEU A 27 10.49 7.37 0.29
C LEU A 27 9.32 6.50 -0.18
N LEU A 28 9.10 6.42 -1.50
CA LEU A 28 8.03 5.60 -2.09
C LEU A 28 8.45 4.13 -2.24
N ILE A 29 9.72 3.86 -2.52
CA ILE A 29 10.27 2.50 -2.64
C ILE A 29 10.50 1.93 -1.23
N GLY A 30 9.78 0.86 -0.88
CA GLY A 30 9.86 0.22 0.43
C GLY A 30 8.88 0.76 1.48
N ALA A 31 7.96 1.64 1.09
CA ALA A 31 6.76 1.86 1.90
C ALA A 31 6.05 0.51 2.09
N PRO A 32 5.72 0.13 3.34
CA PRO A 32 5.06 -1.15 3.59
C PRO A 32 3.75 -1.19 2.80
N SER A 33 3.54 -2.24 2.02
CA SER A 33 2.22 -2.55 1.49
C SER A 33 1.29 -2.69 2.69
N GLU A 34 0.29 -1.80 2.79
CA GLU A 34 -0.74 -1.87 3.83
C GLU A 34 -1.32 -3.29 3.91
N PRO A 35 -1.78 -3.73 5.10
CA PRO A 35 -2.28 -5.08 5.31
C PRO A 35 -3.35 -5.44 4.26
N ALA A 36 -3.12 -6.56 3.57
CA ALA A 36 -3.77 -6.90 2.30
C ALA A 36 -5.23 -7.35 2.44
N THR A 37 -5.71 -7.62 3.66
CA THR A 37 -7.00 -8.28 3.86
C THR A 37 -7.73 -7.77 5.09
N ARG A 38 -9.02 -7.46 4.93
CA ARG A 38 -9.91 -7.07 6.03
C ARG A 38 -10.79 -8.23 6.42
N ALA A 39 -10.97 -8.41 7.72
CA ALA A 39 -11.95 -9.32 8.29
C ALA A 39 -13.00 -8.48 9.03
N TYR A 40 -14.26 -8.73 8.68
CA TYR A 40 -15.44 -8.07 9.21
C TYR A 40 -16.22 -9.09 10.03
N THR A 41 -16.40 -8.86 11.32
CA THR A 41 -17.17 -9.73 12.20
C THR A 41 -18.43 -9.01 12.64
N THR A 42 -19.59 -9.54 12.27
CA THR A 42 -20.89 -9.05 12.73
C THR A 42 -21.67 -10.17 13.38
N GLU A 43 -22.42 -9.85 14.43
CA GLU A 43 -23.43 -10.77 14.93
C GLU A 43 -24.47 -11.04 13.83
N THR A 44 -24.92 -12.28 13.73
CA THR A 44 -25.88 -12.72 12.70
C THR A 44 -27.03 -13.44 13.36
N ASN A 45 -28.23 -13.10 12.91
CA ASN A 45 -29.41 -13.76 13.42
C ASN A 45 -29.49 -15.18 12.86
N GLU A 46 -29.74 -16.18 13.71
CA GLU A 46 -29.85 -17.58 13.30
C GLU A 46 -30.91 -17.78 12.20
N SER A 47 -31.98 -16.95 12.18
CA SER A 47 -33.00 -17.03 11.13
C SER A 47 -32.53 -16.58 9.74
N GLN A 48 -31.35 -15.97 9.64
CA GLN A 48 -30.73 -15.51 8.40
C GLN A 48 -29.70 -16.51 7.85
N VAL A 49 -29.33 -17.51 8.64
CA VAL A 49 -28.40 -18.57 8.24
C VAL A 49 -29.19 -19.67 7.54
N SER A 50 -28.77 -20.07 6.34
CA SER A 50 -29.41 -21.20 5.65
C SER A 50 -29.13 -22.49 6.43
N PRO A 51 -30.08 -23.43 6.53
CA PRO A 51 -29.80 -24.74 7.12
C PRO A 51 -28.74 -25.54 6.34
N ASP A 52 -28.45 -25.14 5.09
CA ASP A 52 -27.42 -25.73 4.25
C ASP A 52 -26.03 -25.07 4.45
N ASP A 53 -25.94 -23.95 5.19
CA ASP A 53 -24.68 -23.25 5.43
C ASP A 53 -23.88 -23.94 6.55
N GLU A 54 -22.56 -24.03 6.36
CA GLU A 54 -21.67 -24.56 7.39
C GLU A 54 -21.43 -23.52 8.49
N VAL A 55 -21.75 -23.89 9.73
CA VAL A 55 -21.47 -23.07 10.93
C VAL A 55 -20.34 -23.72 11.70
N VAL A 56 -19.19 -23.04 11.75
CA VAL A 56 -17.98 -23.53 12.40
C VAL A 56 -17.97 -23.08 13.86
N SER A 57 -17.63 -23.97 14.80
CA SER A 57 -17.46 -23.56 16.19
C SER A 57 -16.17 -22.73 16.37
N TYR A 58 -16.23 -21.66 17.16
CA TYR A 58 -15.05 -20.84 17.50
C TYR A 58 -13.86 -21.67 18.03
N ASN A 59 -14.12 -22.73 18.78
CA ASN A 59 -13.07 -23.60 19.32
C ASN A 59 -12.36 -24.45 18.25
N ASN A 60 -12.97 -24.60 17.07
CA ASN A 60 -12.38 -25.32 15.94
C ASN A 60 -11.53 -24.40 15.05
N LEU A 61 -11.59 -23.08 15.25
CA LEU A 61 -10.70 -22.14 14.56
C LEU A 61 -9.27 -22.31 15.05
N SER A 62 -8.30 -22.13 14.14
CA SER A 62 -6.89 -22.01 14.52
C SER A 62 -6.66 -20.85 15.49
N ALA A 63 -5.52 -20.86 16.20
CA ALA A 63 -5.16 -19.77 17.10
C ALA A 63 -5.11 -18.40 16.38
N ALA A 64 -4.72 -18.38 15.09
CA ALA A 64 -4.75 -17.17 14.28
C ALA A 64 -6.19 -16.74 13.94
N GLY A 65 -7.06 -17.68 13.58
CA GLY A 65 -8.48 -17.41 13.32
C GLY A 65 -9.21 -16.86 14.55
N GLN A 66 -8.92 -17.41 15.73
CA GLN A 66 -9.46 -16.93 17.01
C GLN A 66 -8.99 -15.52 17.34
N ASP A 67 -7.71 -15.20 17.10
CA ASP A 67 -7.16 -13.86 17.34
C ASP A 67 -7.81 -12.82 16.42
N VAL A 68 -7.95 -13.13 15.14
CA VAL A 68 -8.62 -12.26 14.15
C VAL A 68 -10.07 -12.03 14.53
N PHE A 69 -10.80 -13.08 14.89
CA PHE A 69 -12.18 -12.99 15.35
C PHE A 69 -12.31 -12.10 16.58
N ASP A 70 -11.50 -12.34 17.61
CA ASP A 70 -11.54 -11.59 18.85
C ASP A 70 -11.13 -10.13 18.66
N GLN A 71 -10.16 -9.87 17.78
CA GLN A 71 -9.72 -8.53 17.46
C GLN A 71 -10.80 -7.76 16.71
N ALA A 72 -11.44 -8.38 15.71
CA ALA A 72 -12.57 -7.79 15.00
C ALA A 72 -13.73 -7.48 15.96
N LEU A 73 -14.09 -8.43 16.83
CA LEU A 73 -15.17 -8.24 17.81
C LEU A 73 -14.89 -7.09 18.79
N ARG A 74 -13.63 -6.88 19.18
CA ARG A 74 -13.21 -5.75 20.03
C ARG A 74 -13.16 -4.41 19.30
N ALA A 75 -12.95 -4.42 17.99
CA ALA A 75 -12.76 -3.24 17.15
C ALA A 75 -14.03 -2.87 16.36
N ASP A 76 -15.19 -2.95 17.00
CA ASP A 76 -16.51 -2.67 16.38
C ASP A 76 -16.78 -3.48 15.10
N GLY A 77 -16.25 -4.70 15.03
CA GLY A 77 -16.50 -5.65 13.96
C GLY A 77 -15.54 -5.56 12.78
N ILE A 78 -14.43 -4.81 12.85
CA ILE A 78 -13.48 -4.70 11.72
C ILE A 78 -12.04 -4.85 12.22
N THR A 79 -11.29 -5.77 11.62
CA THR A 79 -9.84 -5.84 11.78
C THR A 79 -9.14 -6.00 10.44
N THR A 80 -7.86 -5.64 10.40
CA THR A 80 -7.00 -5.83 9.23
C THR A 80 -5.88 -6.78 9.56
N VAL A 81 -5.67 -7.78 8.69
CA VAL A 81 -4.75 -8.87 8.93
C VAL A 81 -3.65 -8.88 7.89
N ASN A 82 -2.42 -9.14 8.34
CA ASN A 82 -1.25 -9.26 7.45
C ASN A 82 -1.13 -10.67 6.85
N GLN A 83 -1.62 -11.67 7.57
CA GLN A 83 -1.68 -13.06 7.12
C GLN A 83 -3.10 -13.57 7.35
N ALA A 84 -3.74 -13.96 6.27
CA ALA A 84 -5.02 -14.65 6.27
C ALA A 84 -4.90 -15.99 7.04
N PRO A 85 -5.60 -16.18 8.17
CA PRO A 85 -5.75 -17.50 8.77
C PRO A 85 -6.37 -18.47 7.77
N PRO A 86 -5.99 -19.75 7.79
CA PRO A 86 -6.52 -20.75 6.84
C PRO A 86 -8.00 -21.09 7.09
N ASP A 87 -8.59 -20.62 8.18
CA ASP A 87 -9.94 -20.96 8.62
C ASP A 87 -11.05 -20.18 7.90
N PHE A 88 -10.70 -19.11 7.18
CA PHE A 88 -11.65 -18.26 6.48
C PHE A 88 -11.35 -18.28 4.98
N ASP A 89 -12.40 -18.20 4.17
CA ASP A 89 -12.22 -18.02 2.73
C ASP A 89 -11.88 -16.56 2.46
N TYR A 90 -10.85 -16.31 1.65
CA TYR A 90 -10.30 -14.99 1.36
C TYR A 90 -10.32 -14.74 -0.15
N PRO A 91 -11.50 -14.43 -0.71
CA PRO A 91 -11.62 -14.14 -2.13
C PRO A 91 -10.83 -12.87 -2.52
N ASP A 92 -10.29 -12.92 -3.74
CA ASP A 92 -9.50 -11.83 -4.33
C ASP A 92 -10.39 -10.65 -4.79
N ASP A 93 -11.61 -10.90 -5.26
CA ASP A 93 -12.47 -9.91 -5.92
C ASP A 93 -13.92 -9.82 -5.38
N THR A 94 -14.32 -10.76 -4.53
CA THR A 94 -15.63 -10.79 -3.87
C THR A 94 -15.48 -10.70 -2.35
N MET A 95 -16.60 -10.62 -1.63
CA MET A 95 -16.60 -10.89 -0.19
C MET A 95 -17.21 -12.27 0.02
N ASP A 96 -16.53 -13.09 0.81
CA ASP A 96 -17.04 -14.38 1.25
C ASP A 96 -17.22 -14.37 2.76
N TYR A 97 -18.11 -15.23 3.23
CA TYR A 97 -18.61 -15.21 4.58
C TYR A 97 -18.45 -16.58 5.23
N THR A 98 -17.80 -16.61 6.38
CA THR A 98 -17.74 -17.79 7.24
C THR A 98 -18.60 -17.56 8.47
N TYR A 99 -19.52 -18.48 8.77
CA TYR A 99 -20.31 -18.43 10.00
C TYR A 99 -19.56 -19.09 11.14
N VAL A 100 -19.40 -18.36 12.24
CA VAL A 100 -18.73 -18.83 13.45
C VAL A 100 -19.65 -18.74 14.65
N GLU A 101 -19.88 -19.86 15.32
CA GLU A 101 -20.63 -19.90 16.57
C GLU A 101 -19.69 -19.73 17.78
N LYS A 102 -19.99 -18.74 18.63
CA LYS A 102 -19.32 -18.53 19.92
C LYS A 102 -20.35 -18.28 21.02
N ASN A 103 -20.29 -19.10 22.08
CA ASN A 103 -21.19 -19.00 23.24
C ASN A 103 -22.70 -19.03 22.89
N GLY A 104 -23.11 -19.74 21.85
CA GLY A 104 -24.51 -19.82 21.41
C GLY A 104 -24.97 -18.59 20.60
N THR A 105 -24.05 -17.75 20.15
CA THR A 105 -24.31 -16.66 19.21
C THR A 105 -23.57 -16.93 17.90
N ILE A 106 -24.27 -16.81 16.78
CA ILE A 106 -23.68 -16.94 15.44
C ILE A 106 -23.15 -15.57 15.00
N TYR A 107 -21.92 -15.56 14.54
CA TYR A 107 -21.26 -14.39 13.95
C TYR A 107 -20.93 -14.68 12.50
N THR A 108 -21.14 -13.71 11.63
CA THR A 108 -20.65 -13.74 10.26
C THR A 108 -19.29 -13.07 10.22
N ILE A 109 -18.31 -13.79 9.69
CA ILE A 109 -16.99 -13.27 9.36
C ILE A 109 -16.93 -13.07 7.85
N GLY A 110 -17.16 -11.85 7.40
CA GLY A 110 -16.91 -11.47 6.02
C GLY A 110 -15.43 -11.19 5.85
N THR A 111 -14.78 -11.81 4.87
CA THR A 111 -13.43 -11.41 4.48
C THR A 111 -13.46 -10.76 3.11
N GLY A 112 -12.49 -9.89 2.87
CA GLY A 112 -12.28 -9.36 1.54
C GLY A 112 -10.86 -8.84 1.39
N SER A 113 -10.31 -9.01 0.19
CA SER A 113 -9.13 -8.27 -0.20
C SER A 113 -9.47 -6.77 -0.17
N ASN A 114 -8.59 -5.97 0.41
CA ASN A 114 -8.64 -4.54 0.19
C ASN A 114 -7.55 -4.27 -0.84
N PRO A 115 -7.86 -4.28 -2.15
CA PRO A 115 -6.87 -3.92 -3.14
C PRO A 115 -6.55 -2.46 -2.87
N CYS A 116 -5.44 -2.20 -2.18
CA CYS A 116 -4.91 -0.86 -2.08
C CYS A 116 -4.48 -0.45 -3.49
N TRP A 117 -5.44 0.04 -4.28
CA TRP A 117 -5.25 0.37 -5.68
C TRP A 117 -4.16 1.42 -5.83
N ILE A 118 -4.04 2.30 -4.83
CA ILE A 118 -2.97 3.29 -4.72
C ILE A 118 -1.62 2.61 -4.44
N CYS A 119 -1.57 1.59 -3.57
CA CYS A 119 -0.34 0.85 -3.23
C CYS A 119 0.31 0.20 -4.45
N ALA A 120 -0.50 -0.36 -5.36
CA ALA A 120 -0.01 -0.94 -6.62
C ALA A 120 0.70 0.10 -7.52
N PHE A 121 0.45 1.39 -7.33
CA PHE A 121 1.10 2.47 -8.07
C PHE A 121 2.30 3.09 -7.35
N VAL A 122 2.49 2.88 -6.04
CA VAL A 122 3.52 3.57 -5.24
C VAL A 122 4.93 3.16 -5.68
N GLU A 123 5.17 1.87 -5.87
CA GLU A 123 6.46 1.35 -6.37
C GLU A 123 6.77 1.83 -7.81
N PRO A 124 5.89 1.65 -8.82
CA PRO A 124 6.20 2.12 -10.16
C PRO A 124 6.31 3.64 -10.24
N LEU A 125 5.55 4.41 -9.45
CA LEU A 125 5.73 5.87 -9.34
C LEU A 125 7.09 6.22 -8.74
N GLY A 126 7.53 5.48 -7.70
CA GLY A 126 8.86 5.62 -7.13
C GLY A 126 9.97 5.37 -8.16
N ILE A 127 9.86 4.31 -8.96
CA ILE A 127 10.82 3.98 -10.03
C ILE A 127 10.84 5.09 -11.10
N VAL A 128 9.68 5.55 -11.56
CA VAL A 128 9.57 6.61 -12.58
C VAL A 128 10.14 7.93 -12.06
N ALA A 129 9.82 8.31 -10.82
CA ALA A 129 10.37 9.50 -10.18
C ALA A 129 11.89 9.41 -10.05
N GLY A 130 12.42 8.24 -9.69
CA GLY A 130 13.86 7.98 -9.61
C GLY A 130 14.56 8.16 -10.95
N LEU A 131 14.01 7.57 -12.02
CA LEU A 131 14.55 7.72 -13.39
C LEU A 131 14.51 9.19 -13.86
N ALA A 132 13.41 9.90 -13.62
CA ALA A 132 13.31 11.31 -13.94
C ALA A 132 14.35 12.14 -13.16
N GLY A 133 14.58 11.82 -11.89
CA GLY A 133 15.63 12.41 -11.07
C GLY A 133 17.02 12.22 -11.68
N VAL A 134 17.39 11.00 -12.07
CA VAL A 134 18.69 10.72 -12.70
C VAL A 134 18.86 11.50 -14.01
N ILE A 135 17.84 11.53 -14.86
CA ILE A 135 17.87 12.27 -16.15
C ILE A 135 18.09 13.77 -15.91
N LEU A 136 17.36 14.37 -14.97
CA LEU A 136 17.50 15.79 -14.65
C LEU A 136 18.86 16.11 -14.02
N LEU A 137 19.43 15.19 -13.24
CA LEU A 137 20.77 15.33 -12.69
C LEU A 137 21.83 15.37 -13.80
N VAL A 138 21.76 14.45 -14.76
CA VAL A 138 22.69 14.40 -15.91
C VAL A 138 22.56 15.66 -16.77
N LEU A 139 21.33 16.12 -17.03
CA LEU A 139 21.07 17.34 -17.79
C LEU A 139 21.55 18.59 -17.05
N GLY A 140 21.33 18.66 -15.74
CA GLY A 140 21.78 19.76 -14.89
C GLY A 140 23.31 19.87 -14.84
N VAL A 141 24.01 18.75 -14.66
CA VAL A 141 25.48 18.69 -14.65
C VAL A 141 26.06 19.03 -16.03
N SER A 142 25.47 18.50 -17.11
CA SER A 142 25.92 18.79 -18.49
C SER A 142 25.77 20.27 -18.85
N ARG A 143 24.64 20.89 -18.49
CA ARG A 143 24.44 22.34 -18.72
C ARG A 143 25.37 23.20 -17.88
N ARG A 144 25.71 22.77 -16.67
CA ARG A 144 26.70 23.47 -15.83
C ARG A 144 28.09 23.42 -16.45
N ARG A 145 28.56 22.23 -16.87
CA ARG A 145 29.85 22.07 -17.55
C ARG A 145 29.96 22.89 -18.84
N ASN A 146 28.93 22.89 -19.67
CA ASN A 146 28.95 23.67 -20.91
C ASN A 146 28.88 25.19 -20.66
N GLY A 147 28.17 25.63 -19.61
CA GLY A 147 28.15 27.05 -19.22
C GLY A 147 29.44 27.55 -18.57
N ASP A 148 30.25 26.66 -17.99
CA ASP A 148 31.56 26.98 -17.44
C ASP A 148 32.66 26.98 -18.54
N ALA A 149 32.54 26.12 -19.56
CA ALA A 149 33.43 26.09 -20.73
C ALA A 149 33.32 27.37 -21.59
N ASP A 150 32.09 27.85 -21.82
CA ASP A 150 31.81 29.10 -22.57
C ASP A 150 32.28 30.37 -21.84
N ALA A 151 32.67 30.26 -20.55
CA ALA A 151 33.18 31.37 -19.75
C ALA A 151 34.71 31.39 -19.65
N THR A 152 35.41 30.40 -20.24
CA THR A 152 36.87 30.30 -20.21
C THR A 152 37.53 30.64 -21.56
N GLU A 153 36.75 30.97 -22.59
CA GLU A 153 37.23 31.40 -23.92
C GLU A 153 37.26 32.93 -24.12
N ASP A 154 37.02 33.74 -23.09
CA ASP A 154 37.21 35.21 -23.12
C ASP A 154 38.54 35.65 -22.46
#